data_AF-A0A821RCA6-F1
#
_entry.id   AF-A0A821RCA6-F1
#
_cell.length_a   1.000
_cell.length_b   1.000
_cell.length_c   1.000
_cell.angle_alpha   90.00
_cell.angle_beta   90.00
_cell.angle_gamma   90.00
#
_symmetry.space_group_name_H-M   'P 1'
#
loop_
_entity.id
_entity.type
_entity.pdbx_description
1 polymer ?
#
loop_
_entity_poly.entity_id
_entity_poly.type
_entity_poly.pdbx_seq_one_letter_code
_entity_poly.pdbx_strand_id
1 'polypeptide(L)'
;QNFSIMATGDTRKIFSKVAIGPKTIDVAVHEDFQCIIHVKRSEFEHIPAPFLSRFQKYSLSVNDFYRIRLQKLLRDEQTILRNIEEKALSFIEHFGRQYFYGMNESTLHSCLLSLIKINENEEHSLLNVHQYYTQMTIKRKSFIEQDSTNIQQCLFRLILSKLIQLVSPESVILKLPTFEEKVEQWLCNLYFQQQEHFNLGNFIQQLISKPLLNIDNDK
;
A
#
# COMPACT_ATOMS: atom_id res chain seq x y z
N GLN A 1 -5.47 -12.20 -30.63
CA GLN A 1 -6.40 -11.06 -30.79
C GLN A 1 -6.53 -10.77 -32.29
N ASN A 2 -7.69 -10.28 -32.75
CA ASN A 2 -7.94 -10.07 -34.19
C ASN A 2 -7.73 -8.60 -34.53
N PHE A 3 -6.69 -8.31 -35.31
CA PHE A 3 -6.36 -6.97 -35.78
C PHE A 3 -6.34 -6.91 -37.30
N SER A 4 -6.69 -5.75 -37.84
CA SER A 4 -6.49 -5.42 -39.25
C SER A 4 -5.26 -4.52 -39.34
N ILE A 5 -4.28 -4.90 -40.15
CA ILE A 5 -3.05 -4.13 -40.34
C ILE A 5 -3.14 -3.44 -41.69
N MET A 6 -3.08 -2.12 -41.71
CA MET A 6 -2.89 -1.37 -42.95
C MET A 6 -1.47 -0.79 -42.94
N ALA A 7 -0.69 -1.16 -43.95
CA ALA A 7 0.58 -0.52 -44.23
C ALA A 7 0.31 0.72 -45.10
N THR A 8 0.49 1.90 -44.52
CA THR A 8 0.45 3.16 -45.27
C THR A 8 1.86 3.75 -45.28
N GLY A 9 2.61 3.46 -46.35
CA GLY A 9 4.02 3.88 -46.49
C GLY A 9 4.91 3.25 -45.42
N ASP A 10 5.75 4.06 -44.77
CA ASP A 10 6.72 3.62 -43.75
C ASP A 10 6.11 3.36 -42.36
N THR A 11 4.80 3.58 -42.17
CA THR A 11 4.14 3.39 -40.86
C THR A 11 3.07 2.31 -40.90
N ARG A 12 3.22 1.32 -40.02
CA ARG A 12 2.24 0.27 -39.78
C ARG A 12 1.15 0.83 -38.88
N LYS A 13 -0.11 0.79 -39.31
CA LYS A 13 -1.26 1.13 -38.47
C LYS A 13 -2.05 -0.14 -38.15
N ILE A 14 -2.29 -0.37 -36.86
CA ILE A 14 -3.09 -1.47 -36.35
C ILE A 14 -4.49 -0.94 -36.08
N PHE A 15 -5.51 -1.64 -36.58
CA PHE A 15 -6.91 -1.32 -36.37
C PHE A 15 -7.63 -2.47 -35.67
N SER A 16 -8.60 -2.13 -34.82
CA SER A 16 -9.50 -3.08 -34.16
C SER A 16 -10.94 -2.61 -34.29
N LYS A 17 -11.87 -3.57 -34.34
CA LYS A 17 -13.31 -3.30 -34.40
C LYS A 17 -13.85 -3.05 -33.00
N VAL A 18 -14.39 -1.87 -32.78
CA VAL A 18 -15.11 -1.52 -31.55
C VAL A 18 -16.60 -1.44 -31.88
N ALA A 19 -17.41 -2.17 -31.13
CA ALA A 19 -18.86 -2.15 -31.24
C ALA A 19 -19.48 -1.28 -30.14
N ILE A 20 -20.39 -0.39 -30.52
CA ILE A 20 -21.22 0.40 -29.61
C ILE A 20 -22.68 0.17 -30.03
N GLY A 21 -23.38 -0.68 -29.27
CA GLY A 21 -24.70 -1.17 -29.66
C GLY A 21 -24.65 -1.92 -31.00
N PRO A 22 -25.50 -1.58 -31.99
CA PRO A 22 -25.50 -2.24 -33.30
C PRO A 22 -24.43 -1.72 -34.27
N LYS A 23 -23.69 -0.65 -33.93
CA LYS A 23 -22.68 -0.04 -34.81
C LYS A 23 -21.29 -0.58 -34.49
N THR A 24 -20.56 -0.98 -35.52
CA THR A 24 -19.14 -1.39 -35.42
C THR A 24 -18.28 -0.42 -36.20
N ILE A 25 -17.21 0.08 -35.58
CA ILE A 25 -16.29 1.06 -36.16
C ILE A 25 -14.86 0.52 -36.05
N ASP A 26 -14.06 0.72 -37.09
CA ASP A 26 -12.62 0.43 -37.05
C ASP A 26 -11.89 1.58 -36.34
N VAL A 27 -11.17 1.24 -35.27
CA VAL A 27 -10.44 2.20 -34.43
C VAL A 27 -8.96 1.86 -34.48
N ALA A 28 -8.13 2.88 -34.68
CA ALA A 28 -6.68 2.72 -34.62
C ALA A 28 -6.24 2.38 -33.19
N VAL A 29 -5.39 1.37 -33.05
CA VAL A 29 -4.83 0.91 -31.78
C VAL A 29 -3.33 1.17 -31.79
N HIS A 30 -2.84 1.82 -30.73
CA HIS A 30 -1.40 2.04 -30.55
C HIS A 30 -0.69 0.71 -30.28
N GLU A 31 0.54 0.54 -30.77
CA GLU A 31 1.29 -0.72 -30.61
C GLU A 31 1.55 -1.07 -29.14
N ASP A 32 1.82 -0.06 -28.31
CA ASP A 32 2.03 -0.22 -26.85
C ASP A 32 0.73 -0.22 -26.03
N PHE A 33 -0.44 -0.29 -26.66
CA PHE A 33 -1.71 -0.31 -25.92
C PHE A 33 -1.84 -1.62 -25.11
N GLN A 34 -2.03 -1.49 -23.80
CA GLN A 34 -2.29 -2.60 -22.89
C GLN A 34 -3.68 -2.49 -22.28
N CYS A 35 -4.39 -3.62 -22.20
CA CYS A 35 -5.71 -3.72 -21.56
C CYS A 35 -5.62 -4.68 -20.38
N ILE A 36 -5.87 -4.14 -19.18
CA ILE A 36 -5.90 -4.91 -17.93
C ILE A 36 -7.33 -4.87 -17.40
N ILE A 37 -7.89 -6.04 -17.09
CA ILE A 37 -9.22 -6.17 -16.52
C ILE A 37 -9.09 -6.71 -15.11
N HIS A 38 -9.57 -5.94 -14.14
CA HIS A 38 -9.62 -6.36 -12.75
C HIS A 38 -10.99 -6.97 -12.46
N VAL A 39 -10.99 -8.19 -11.92
CA VAL A 39 -12.18 -8.95 -11.59
C VAL A 39 -12.04 -9.45 -10.16
N LYS A 40 -13.09 -9.34 -9.34
CA LYS A 40 -13.09 -9.99 -8.03
C LYS A 40 -13.13 -11.50 -8.22
N ARG A 41 -12.41 -12.24 -7.37
CA ARG A 41 -12.42 -13.71 -7.44
C ARG A 41 -13.83 -14.31 -7.37
N SER A 42 -14.73 -13.71 -6.60
CA SER A 42 -16.15 -14.10 -6.49
C SER A 42 -16.96 -13.92 -7.78
N GLU A 43 -16.54 -13.00 -8.65
CA GLU A 43 -17.24 -12.70 -9.91
C GLU A 43 -16.68 -13.55 -11.06
N PHE A 44 -15.48 -14.13 -10.89
CA PHE A 44 -14.75 -14.85 -11.94
C PHE A 44 -15.54 -16.03 -12.51
N GLU A 45 -16.27 -16.76 -11.67
CA GLU A 45 -17.07 -17.93 -12.09
C GLU A 45 -18.23 -17.54 -13.03
N HIS A 46 -18.69 -16.29 -12.97
CA HIS A 46 -19.81 -15.80 -13.77
C HIS A 46 -19.37 -15.22 -15.12
N ILE A 47 -18.06 -15.15 -15.39
CA ILE A 47 -17.54 -14.58 -16.63
C ILE A 47 -17.64 -15.60 -17.77
N PRO A 48 -18.20 -15.22 -18.94
CA PRO A 48 -18.27 -16.12 -20.08
C PRO A 48 -16.90 -16.66 -20.51
N ALA A 49 -16.82 -17.97 -20.76
CA ALA A 49 -15.59 -18.63 -21.23
C ALA A 49 -14.94 -17.98 -22.46
N PRO A 50 -15.69 -17.48 -23.48
CA PRO A 50 -15.09 -16.78 -24.62
C PRO A 50 -14.38 -15.46 -24.26
N PHE A 51 -14.80 -14.82 -23.16
CA PHE A 51 -14.11 -13.65 -22.64
C PHE A 51 -12.83 -14.09 -21.92
N LEU A 52 -12.94 -15.08 -21.03
CA LEU A 52 -11.81 -15.64 -20.32
C LEU A 52 -10.71 -16.17 -21.24
N SER A 53 -11.04 -16.73 -22.41
CA SER A 53 -10.03 -17.25 -23.35
C SER A 53 -9.22 -16.17 -24.06
N ARG A 54 -9.67 -14.91 -24.04
CA ARG A 54 -9.01 -13.77 -24.71
C ARG A 54 -7.96 -13.06 -23.84
N PHE A 55 -7.92 -13.37 -22.55
CA PHE A 55 -7.03 -12.74 -21.58
C PHE A 55 -6.12 -13.76 -20.90
N GLN A 56 -4.87 -13.35 -20.68
CA GLN A 56 -3.99 -14.04 -19.76
C GLN A 56 -4.47 -13.78 -18.32
N LYS A 57 -4.59 -14.84 -17.52
CA LYS A 57 -5.18 -14.77 -16.18
C LYS A 57 -4.09 -14.84 -15.13
N TYR A 58 -4.17 -13.92 -14.18
CA TYR A 58 -3.35 -13.91 -12.98
C TYR A 58 -4.27 -13.81 -11.78
N SER A 59 -4.01 -14.62 -10.76
CA SER A 59 -4.66 -14.49 -9.45
C SER A 59 -3.61 -14.03 -8.46
N LEU A 60 -3.70 -12.78 -8.04
CA LEU A 60 -2.75 -12.16 -7.13
C LEU A 60 -3.50 -11.50 -5.99
N SER A 61 -3.07 -11.79 -4.77
CA SER A 61 -3.49 -11.12 -3.55
C SER A 61 -2.40 -10.17 -3.05
N VAL A 62 -2.76 -9.29 -2.11
CA VAL A 62 -1.78 -8.41 -1.44
C VAL A 62 -0.69 -9.22 -0.75
N ASN A 63 -1.03 -10.38 -0.18
CA ASN A 63 -0.07 -11.29 0.44
C ASN A 63 0.91 -11.87 -0.60
N ASP A 64 0.45 -12.20 -1.80
CA ASP A 64 1.33 -12.67 -2.87
C ASP A 64 2.35 -11.59 -3.25
N PHE A 65 1.90 -10.34 -3.41
CA PHE A 65 2.81 -9.22 -3.67
C PHE A 65 3.81 -8.98 -2.53
N TYR A 66 3.37 -9.06 -1.27
CA TYR A 66 4.26 -8.97 -0.13
C TYR A 66 5.33 -10.06 -0.14
N ARG A 67 4.94 -11.32 -0.35
CA ARG A 67 5.88 -12.45 -0.41
C ARG A 67 6.88 -12.32 -1.55
N ILE A 68 6.41 -11.95 -2.75
CA ILE A 68 7.27 -11.74 -3.92
C ILE A 68 8.28 -10.62 -3.65
N ARG A 69 7.85 -9.49 -3.08
CA ARG A 69 8.75 -8.38 -2.78
C ARG A 69 9.70 -8.69 -1.62
N LEU A 70 9.24 -9.39 -0.59
CA LEU A 70 10.06 -9.85 0.52
C LEU A 70 11.21 -10.74 0.02
N GLN A 71 10.94 -11.66 -0.91
CA GLN A 71 11.98 -12.53 -1.48
C GLN A 71 13.06 -11.78 -2.27
N LYS A 72 12.76 -10.58 -2.77
CA LYS A 72 13.72 -9.73 -3.50
C LYS A 72 14.61 -8.88 -2.60
N LEU A 73 14.34 -8.81 -1.29
CA LEU A 73 15.15 -8.06 -0.34
C LEU A 73 16.40 -8.82 0.10
N LEU A 74 17.37 -8.13 0.69
CA LEU A 74 18.52 -8.76 1.33
C LEU A 74 18.09 -9.60 2.55
N ARG A 75 18.88 -10.63 2.90
CA ARG A 75 18.54 -11.57 3.99
C ARG A 75 18.30 -10.86 5.34
N ASP A 76 19.07 -9.84 5.63
CA ASP A 76 18.94 -9.08 6.88
C ASP A 76 17.62 -8.29 6.91
N GLU A 77 17.26 -7.65 5.80
CA GLU A 77 15.99 -6.92 5.65
C GLU A 77 14.78 -7.86 5.71
N GLN A 78 14.90 -9.06 5.11
CA GLN A 78 13.88 -10.10 5.22
C GLN A 78 13.65 -10.51 6.68
N THR A 79 14.74 -10.68 7.43
CA THR A 79 14.69 -11.03 8.86
C THR A 79 14.03 -9.93 9.67
N ILE A 80 14.37 -8.67 9.40
CA ILE A 80 13.75 -7.50 10.02
C ILE A 80 12.24 -7.49 9.76
N LEU A 81 11.80 -7.65 8.51
CA LEU A 81 10.37 -7.62 8.18
C LEU A 81 9.59 -8.78 8.78
N ARG A 82 10.13 -10.00 8.78
CA ARG A 82 9.48 -11.15 9.43
C ARG A 82 9.30 -10.92 10.93
N ASN A 83 10.33 -10.39 11.61
CA ASN A 83 10.22 -10.05 13.03
C ASN A 83 9.19 -8.95 13.29
N ILE A 84 9.06 -7.97 12.39
CA ILE A 84 8.04 -6.91 12.48
C ILE A 84 6.65 -7.50 12.25
N GLU A 85 6.49 -8.38 11.27
CA GLU A 85 5.25 -9.09 10.97
C GLU A 85 4.75 -9.90 12.17
N GLU A 86 5.62 -10.71 12.78
CA GLU A 86 5.30 -11.50 13.99
C GLU A 86 4.89 -10.60 15.17
N LYS A 87 5.62 -9.51 15.41
CA LYS A 87 5.29 -8.55 16.48
C LYS A 87 3.97 -7.83 16.21
N ALA A 88 3.71 -7.46 14.96
CA ALA A 88 2.47 -6.79 14.58
C ALA A 88 1.27 -7.73 14.70
N LEU A 89 1.42 -8.99 14.30
CA LEU A 89 0.41 -10.03 14.52
C LEU A 89 0.12 -10.21 16.01
N SER A 90 1.16 -10.34 16.85
CA SER A 90 1.00 -10.43 18.30
C SER A 90 0.27 -9.22 18.89
N PHE A 91 0.61 -8.00 18.44
CA PHE A 91 -0.10 -6.78 18.81
C PHE A 91 -1.58 -6.82 18.42
N ILE A 92 -1.89 -7.21 17.17
CA ILE A 92 -3.28 -7.31 16.67
C ILE A 92 -4.09 -8.31 17.49
N GLU A 93 -3.53 -9.49 17.77
CA GLU A 93 -4.21 -10.53 18.54
C GLU A 93 -4.41 -10.12 20.00
N HIS A 94 -3.41 -9.47 20.62
CA HIS A 94 -3.52 -8.95 21.98
C HIS A 94 -4.58 -7.83 22.08
N PHE A 95 -4.59 -6.91 21.12
CA PHE A 95 -5.56 -5.81 21.08
C PHE A 95 -6.98 -6.33 20.79
N GLY A 96 -7.09 -7.30 19.89
CA GLY A 96 -8.33 -7.90 19.40
C GLY A 96 -8.71 -7.35 18.03
N ARG A 97 -8.82 -8.22 17.02
CA ARG A 97 -9.13 -7.85 15.62
C ARG A 97 -10.42 -7.03 15.47
N GLN A 98 -11.42 -7.31 16.29
CA GLN A 98 -12.73 -6.65 16.26
C GLN A 98 -12.70 -5.15 16.55
N TYR A 99 -11.61 -4.64 17.14
CA TYR A 99 -11.47 -3.23 17.48
C TYR A 99 -10.84 -2.39 16.36
N PHE A 100 -10.36 -3.03 15.28
CA PHE A 100 -9.82 -2.35 14.12
C PHE A 100 -10.89 -2.25 13.01
N TYR A 101 -11.38 -1.04 12.77
CA TYR A 101 -12.38 -0.76 11.74
C TYR A 101 -11.83 -1.02 10.34
N GLY A 102 -12.56 -1.81 9.56
CA GLY A 102 -12.21 -2.12 8.17
C GLY A 102 -10.98 -3.03 8.02
N MET A 103 -10.46 -3.60 9.11
CA MET A 103 -9.36 -4.56 9.04
C MET A 103 -9.80 -5.86 8.38
N ASN A 104 -8.96 -6.38 7.50
CA ASN A 104 -9.12 -7.68 6.85
C ASN A 104 -7.76 -8.42 6.81
N GLU A 105 -7.76 -9.66 6.31
CA GLU A 105 -6.56 -10.51 6.25
C GLU A 105 -5.40 -9.91 5.44
N SER A 106 -5.67 -8.94 4.56
CA SER A 106 -4.66 -8.26 3.74
C SER A 106 -4.17 -6.94 4.35
N THR A 107 -4.81 -6.40 5.39
CA THR A 107 -4.49 -5.08 5.95
C THR A 107 -3.05 -5.02 6.48
N LEU A 108 -2.62 -6.01 7.26
CA LEU A 108 -1.24 -6.06 7.77
C LEU A 108 -0.23 -6.17 6.63
N HIS A 109 -0.44 -7.09 5.69
CA HIS A 109 0.43 -7.28 4.54
C HIS A 109 0.52 -6.03 3.66
N SER A 110 -0.58 -5.27 3.51
CA SER A 110 -0.57 -3.97 2.83
C SER A 110 0.29 -2.94 3.56
N CYS A 111 0.21 -2.92 4.90
CA CYS A 111 1.05 -2.06 5.73
C CYS A 111 2.54 -2.45 5.61
N LEU A 112 2.86 -3.73 5.67
CA LEU A 112 4.24 -4.23 5.51
C LEU A 112 4.78 -3.95 4.10
N LEU A 113 3.98 -4.17 3.06
CA LEU A 113 4.33 -3.88 1.67
C LEU A 113 4.71 -2.40 1.48
N SER A 114 4.10 -1.49 2.24
CA SER A 114 4.42 -0.06 2.18
C SER A 114 5.80 0.30 2.72
N LEU A 115 6.45 -0.62 3.45
CA LEU A 115 7.84 -0.47 3.89
C LEU A 115 8.84 -0.91 2.82
N ILE A 116 8.41 -1.59 1.76
CA ILE A 116 9.30 -2.03 0.67
C ILE A 116 9.25 -0.99 -0.44
N LYS A 117 10.39 -0.41 -0.77
CA LYS A 117 10.57 0.55 -1.86
C LYS A 117 11.18 -0.13 -3.08
N ILE A 118 10.81 0.38 -4.25
CA ILE A 118 11.34 -0.04 -5.54
C ILE A 118 11.98 1.20 -6.14
N ASN A 119 13.27 1.15 -6.46
CA ASN A 119 13.97 2.24 -7.13
C ASN A 119 13.76 2.19 -8.65
N GLU A 120 14.27 3.20 -9.37
CA GLU A 120 14.18 3.28 -10.83
C GLU A 120 14.86 2.09 -11.54
N ASN A 121 15.82 1.44 -10.87
CA ASN A 121 16.52 0.26 -11.36
C ASN A 121 15.79 -1.07 -11.01
N GLU A 122 14.54 -0.99 -10.54
CA GLU A 122 13.73 -2.13 -10.07
C GLU A 122 14.31 -2.91 -8.87
N GLU A 123 15.33 -2.38 -8.21
CA GLU A 123 15.90 -2.95 -7.00
C GLU A 123 14.97 -2.69 -5.82
N HIS A 124 14.83 -3.71 -4.99
CA HIS A 124 13.96 -3.68 -3.83
C HIS A 124 14.80 -3.39 -2.59
N SER A 125 14.39 -2.39 -1.82
CA SER A 125 15.05 -2.06 -0.56
C SER A 125 14.02 -1.77 0.53
N LEU A 126 14.41 -1.99 1.77
CA LEU A 126 13.62 -1.58 2.91
C LEU A 126 13.64 -0.06 3.03
N LEU A 127 12.53 0.51 3.46
CA LEU A 127 12.38 1.94 3.68
C LEU A 127 13.55 2.47 4.54
N ASN A 128 14.35 3.34 3.95
CA ASN A 128 15.40 4.03 4.68
C ASN A 128 14.75 5.00 5.67
N VAL A 129 14.80 4.64 6.95
CA VAL A 129 14.20 5.41 8.05
C VAL A 129 14.72 6.84 8.09
N HIS A 130 15.99 7.07 7.74
CA HIS A 130 16.60 8.42 7.76
C HIS A 130 16.11 9.29 6.60
N GLN A 131 15.91 8.72 5.40
CA GLN A 131 15.30 9.45 4.28
C GLN A 131 13.80 9.67 4.51
N TYR A 132 13.11 8.71 5.14
CA TYR A 132 11.72 8.91 5.53
C TYR A 132 11.59 9.98 6.62
N TYR A 133 12.56 10.05 7.54
CA TYR A 133 12.63 11.04 8.60
C TYR A 133 12.60 12.47 8.07
N THR A 134 13.39 12.78 7.04
CA THR A 134 13.45 14.13 6.46
C THR A 134 12.11 14.55 5.84
N GLN A 135 11.36 13.59 5.29
CA GLN A 135 10.06 13.76 4.63
C GLN A 135 8.87 13.82 5.61
N MET A 136 9.08 13.56 6.91
CA MET A 136 8.01 13.60 7.90
C MET A 136 7.74 15.02 8.44
N THR A 137 6.48 15.30 8.76
CA THR A 137 6.07 16.50 9.51
C THR A 137 6.76 16.55 10.87
N ILE A 138 7.04 17.75 11.41
CA ILE A 138 7.72 17.97 12.70
C ILE A 138 7.10 17.14 13.85
N LYS A 139 5.78 16.96 13.88
CA LYS A 139 5.08 16.12 14.88
C LYS A 139 5.40 14.62 14.81
N ARG A 140 5.81 14.12 13.64
CA ARG A 140 6.22 12.72 13.41
C ARG A 140 7.74 12.53 13.50
N LYS A 141 8.51 13.63 13.58
CA LYS A 141 9.97 13.62 13.71
C LYS A 141 10.41 13.30 15.14
N SER A 142 9.80 13.93 16.14
CA SER A 142 10.02 13.62 17.58
C SER A 142 9.74 12.15 17.97
N PHE A 143 9.06 11.39 17.10
CA PHE A 143 8.66 9.99 17.28
C PHE A 143 9.77 8.97 16.94
N ILE A 144 10.72 9.32 16.07
CA ILE A 144 11.86 8.46 15.68
C ILE A 144 13.12 8.81 16.49
N GLU A 145 13.23 10.03 17.00
CA GLU A 145 14.43 10.53 17.70
C GLU A 145 14.72 9.84 19.04
N GLN A 146 13.74 9.17 19.66
CA GLN A 146 13.96 8.51 20.96
C GLN A 146 14.78 7.21 20.86
N ASP A 147 14.94 6.61 19.68
CA ASP A 147 15.62 5.31 19.51
C ASP A 147 16.17 5.09 18.07
N SER A 148 16.78 6.14 17.50
CA SER A 148 17.22 6.16 16.08
C SER A 148 18.25 5.08 15.70
N THR A 149 18.85 4.43 16.70
CA THR A 149 19.85 3.35 16.53
C THR A 149 19.21 2.01 16.16
N ASN A 150 17.92 1.78 16.47
CA ASN A 150 17.24 0.52 16.17
C ASN A 150 16.22 0.67 15.03
N ILE A 151 16.70 0.42 13.80
CA ILE A 151 15.90 0.47 12.57
C ILE A 151 14.64 -0.41 12.67
N GLN A 152 14.76 -1.62 13.23
CA GLN A 152 13.65 -2.55 13.36
C GLN A 152 12.54 -1.97 14.25
N GLN A 153 12.90 -1.37 15.39
CA GLN A 153 11.92 -0.71 16.26
C GLN A 153 11.24 0.47 15.56
N CYS A 154 12.01 1.30 14.84
CA CYS A 154 11.45 2.43 14.11
C CYS A 154 10.41 1.97 13.07
N LEU A 155 10.75 0.95 12.28
CA LEU A 155 9.83 0.39 11.28
C LEU A 155 8.60 -0.27 11.92
N PHE A 156 8.77 -0.96 13.04
CA PHE A 156 7.65 -1.52 13.80
C PHE A 156 6.70 -0.41 14.30
N ARG A 157 7.25 0.66 14.88
CA ARG A 157 6.48 1.84 15.31
C ARG A 157 5.70 2.48 14.15
N LEU A 158 6.27 2.51 12.94
CA LEU A 158 5.55 2.97 11.74
C LEU A 158 4.35 2.07 11.42
N ILE A 159 4.49 0.75 11.49
CA ILE A 159 3.37 -0.18 11.28
C ILE A 159 2.29 0.03 12.35
N LEU A 160 2.66 0.08 13.63
CA LEU A 160 1.70 0.35 14.71
C LEU A 160 0.99 1.69 14.53
N SER A 161 1.69 2.72 14.07
CA SER A 161 1.06 4.03 13.79
C SER A 161 -0.02 3.96 12.72
N LYS A 162 0.09 3.04 11.75
CA LYS A 162 -0.95 2.81 10.74
C LYS A 162 -2.08 1.95 11.28
N LEU A 163 -1.76 0.92 12.07
CA LEU A 163 -2.77 0.03 12.65
C LEU A 163 -3.66 0.77 13.65
N ILE A 164 -3.08 1.59 14.54
CA ILE A 164 -3.85 2.33 15.55
C ILE A 164 -4.81 3.35 14.92
N GLN A 165 -4.56 3.81 13.69
CA GLN A 165 -5.49 4.71 12.99
C GLN A 165 -6.84 4.04 12.67
N LEU A 166 -6.88 2.72 12.66
CA LEU A 166 -8.11 1.96 12.41
C LEU A 166 -8.93 1.75 13.69
N VAL A 167 -8.43 2.15 14.85
CA VAL A 167 -9.07 1.89 16.14
C VAL A 167 -9.97 3.07 16.52
N SER A 168 -11.16 2.80 17.08
CA SER A 168 -12.00 3.88 17.61
C SER A 168 -11.51 4.39 18.96
N PRO A 169 -11.81 5.65 19.34
CA PRO A 169 -11.38 6.22 20.61
C PRO A 169 -11.82 5.40 21.83
N GLU A 170 -13.01 4.82 21.80
CA GLU A 170 -13.54 3.97 22.89
C GLU A 170 -12.72 2.69 23.05
N SER A 171 -12.32 2.10 21.92
CA SER A 171 -11.51 0.90 21.89
C SER A 171 -10.09 1.17 22.37
N VAL A 172 -9.53 2.34 22.03
CA VAL A 172 -8.24 2.82 22.55
C VAL A 172 -8.28 2.92 24.07
N ILE A 173 -9.29 3.59 24.63
CA ILE A 173 -9.45 3.76 26.09
C ILE A 173 -9.61 2.41 26.80
N LEU A 174 -10.35 1.47 26.18
CA LEU A 174 -10.62 0.17 26.78
C LEU A 174 -9.45 -0.81 26.71
N LYS A 175 -8.64 -0.75 25.64
CA LYS A 175 -7.59 -1.75 25.37
C LYS A 175 -6.17 -1.29 25.69
N LEU A 176 -5.84 -0.01 25.58
CA LEU A 176 -4.48 0.43 25.86
C LEU A 176 -3.99 0.14 27.29
N PRO A 177 -4.83 0.20 28.35
CA PRO A 177 -4.40 -0.16 29.71
C PRO A 177 -3.99 -1.64 29.89
N THR A 178 -4.21 -2.50 28.90
CA THR A 178 -3.76 -3.91 28.97
C THR A 178 -2.30 -4.09 28.53
N PHE A 179 -1.68 -3.04 27.99
CA PHE A 179 -0.27 -3.04 27.58
C PHE A 179 0.64 -2.60 28.73
N GLU A 180 1.95 -2.83 28.57
CA GLU A 180 2.94 -2.26 29.48
C GLU A 180 2.87 -0.72 29.47
N GLU A 181 3.03 -0.09 30.64
CA GLU A 181 2.84 1.35 30.85
C GLU A 181 3.56 2.23 29.81
N LYS A 182 4.80 1.88 29.46
CA LYS A 182 5.57 2.64 28.44
C LYS A 182 4.94 2.56 27.05
N VAL A 183 4.44 1.39 26.67
CA VAL A 183 3.80 1.15 25.37
C VAL A 183 2.42 1.80 25.33
N GLU A 184 1.65 1.69 26.41
CA GLU A 184 0.37 2.35 26.61
C GLU A 184 0.51 3.87 26.42
N GLN A 185 1.37 4.51 27.22
CA GLN A 185 1.58 5.97 27.18
C GLN A 185 1.99 6.43 25.78
N TRP A 186 2.86 5.66 25.13
CA TRP A 186 3.31 5.96 23.77
C TRP A 186 2.17 5.85 22.75
N LEU A 187 1.36 4.79 22.77
CA LEU A 187 0.21 4.61 21.88
C LEU A 187 -0.87 5.67 22.12
N CYS A 188 -1.14 6.01 23.39
CA CYS A 188 -2.07 7.09 23.78
C CYS A 188 -1.63 8.43 23.18
N ASN A 189 -0.35 8.81 23.38
CA ASN A 189 0.19 10.05 22.84
C ASN A 189 0.14 10.07 21.30
N LEU A 190 0.49 8.95 20.67
CA LEU A 190 0.42 8.79 19.21
C LEU A 190 -1.01 9.00 18.69
N TYR A 191 -2.01 8.37 19.33
CA TYR A 191 -3.39 8.44 18.88
C TYR A 191 -4.01 9.82 19.11
N PHE A 192 -3.92 10.37 20.32
CA PHE A 192 -4.66 11.60 20.66
C PHE A 192 -3.92 12.90 20.30
N GLN A 193 -2.58 12.91 20.26
CA GLN A 193 -1.82 14.14 20.05
C GLN A 193 -1.24 14.25 18.63
N GLN A 194 -0.94 13.12 17.99
CA GLN A 194 -0.22 13.09 16.71
C GLN A 194 -1.11 12.70 15.52
N GLN A 195 -2.27 12.12 15.77
CA GLN A 195 -3.23 11.74 14.74
C GLN A 195 -4.51 12.55 14.88
N GLU A 196 -5.14 12.87 13.75
CA GLU A 196 -6.38 13.63 13.71
C GLU A 196 -7.56 12.67 13.50
N HIS A 197 -8.27 12.36 14.58
CA HIS A 197 -9.42 11.43 14.58
C HIS A 197 -10.77 12.11 14.79
N PHE A 198 -10.78 13.35 15.28
CA PHE A 198 -11.99 13.98 15.83
C PHE A 198 -12.60 15.06 14.93
N ASN A 199 -11.82 15.60 13.99
CA ASN A 199 -12.28 16.70 13.15
C ASN A 199 -11.83 16.51 11.69
N LEU A 200 -12.82 16.30 10.81
CA LEU A 200 -12.58 16.14 9.38
C LEU A 200 -11.97 17.39 8.73
N GLY A 201 -12.35 18.58 9.16
CA GLY A 201 -11.80 19.85 8.67
C GLY A 201 -10.31 19.98 9.00
N ASN A 202 -9.92 19.74 10.26
CA ASN A 202 -8.52 19.70 10.67
C ASN A 202 -7.75 18.62 9.92
N PHE A 203 -8.36 17.44 9.73
CA PHE A 203 -7.74 16.34 9.00
C PHE A 203 -7.44 16.73 7.56
N ILE A 204 -8.41 17.32 6.86
CA ILE A 204 -8.25 17.82 5.50
C ILE A 204 -7.21 18.95 5.46
N GLN A 205 -7.24 19.89 6.39
CA GLN A 205 -6.23 20.96 6.47
C GLN A 205 -4.83 20.41 6.70
N GLN A 206 -4.66 19.37 7.52
CA GLN A 206 -3.39 18.68 7.71
C GLN A 206 -2.95 17.91 6.45
N LEU A 207 -3.88 17.41 5.63
CA LEU A 207 -3.56 16.78 4.35
C LEU A 207 -3.13 17.81 3.30
N ILE A 208 -3.81 18.95 3.21
CA ILE A 208 -3.55 20.00 2.22
C ILE A 208 -2.33 20.85 2.60
N SER A 209 -2.16 21.14 3.89
CA SER A 209 -0.99 21.89 4.40
C SER A 209 0.31 21.07 4.36
N LYS A 210 0.26 19.81 3.96
CA LYS A 210 1.47 19.09 3.55
C LYS A 210 1.95 19.75 2.27
N PRO A 211 3.16 20.33 2.23
CA PRO A 211 3.73 20.72 0.96
C PRO A 211 3.81 19.46 0.09
N LEU A 212 3.15 19.51 -1.09
CA LEU A 212 3.56 18.71 -2.24
C LEU A 212 5.02 19.08 -2.49
N LEU A 213 5.94 18.30 -1.94
CA LEU A 213 7.36 18.48 -2.21
C LEU A 213 7.55 18.17 -3.70
N ASN A 214 7.90 19.22 -4.44
CA ASN A 214 8.35 19.20 -5.83
C ASN A 214 9.17 17.96 -6.14
N ILE A 215 8.72 17.20 -7.15
CA ILE A 215 9.51 16.17 -7.83
C ILE A 215 10.51 16.83 -8.82
N ASP A 216 10.44 18.15 -9.03
CA ASP A 216 11.39 18.86 -9.88
C ASP A 216 12.42 19.60 -9.03
N ASN A 217 13.59 18.98 -8.85
CA ASN A 217 14.90 19.67 -8.82
C ASN A 217 16.03 18.62 -8.72
N ASP A 218 16.30 17.95 -9.83
CA ASP A 218 17.67 17.61 -10.21
C ASP A 218 17.87 18.12 -11.64
N LYS A 219 18.55 19.26 -11.74
CA LYS A 219 19.23 19.76 -12.95
C LYS A 219 20.73 19.61 -12.74
#